data_AF-A0AA42B6H5-F1
#
_entry.id   AF-A0AA42B6H5-F1
#
_cell.length_a   1.000
_cell.length_b   1.000
_cell.length_c   1.000
_cell.angle_alpha   90.00
_cell.angle_beta   90.00
_cell.angle_gamma   90.00
#
_symmetry.space_group_name_H-M   'P 1'
#
loop_
_entity.id
_entity.type
_entity.pdbx_description
1 polymer ?
#
loop_
_entity_poly.entity_id
_entity_poly.type
_entity_poly.pdbx_seq_one_letter_code
_entity_poly.pdbx_strand_id
1 'polypeptide(L)'
;MSQPLLVRLMLRDVLKHKVRWTLAIAVMFSAFGVVQLAYDNRQLTADADALREQRDRLEIEWRHLMLEESALAEHSRVSRIATKQYSMVRPSRKANTLVDVQ
;
A
#
# COMPACT_ATOMS: atom_id res chain seq x y z
N MET A 1 -11.13 -70.05 -5.44
CA MET A 1 -9.94 -70.13 -6.31
C MET A 1 -10.00 -69.02 -7.34
N SER A 2 -9.73 -67.78 -6.91
CA SER A 2 -9.78 -66.58 -7.77
C SER A 2 -8.38 -66.36 -8.31
N GLN A 3 -8.19 -66.56 -9.61
CA GLN A 3 -6.85 -66.50 -10.20
C GLN A 3 -6.29 -65.07 -10.12
N PRO A 4 -5.07 -64.87 -9.58
CA PRO A 4 -4.38 -63.56 -9.53
C PRO A 4 -3.90 -63.07 -10.91
N LEU A 5 -4.28 -63.76 -11.99
CA LEU A 5 -3.77 -63.52 -13.34
C LEU A 5 -4.31 -62.22 -13.95
N LEU A 6 -5.56 -61.84 -13.66
CA LEU A 6 -6.22 -60.65 -14.22
C LEU A 6 -5.68 -59.35 -13.60
N VAL A 7 -5.53 -59.32 -12.27
CA VAL A 7 -4.97 -58.17 -11.55
C VAL A 7 -3.54 -57.89 -12.05
N ARG A 8 -2.76 -58.94 -12.28
CA ARG A 8 -1.40 -58.82 -12.80
C ARG A 8 -1.35 -58.36 -14.26
N LEU A 9 -2.36 -58.70 -15.06
CA LEU A 9 -2.48 -58.24 -16.46
C LEU A 9 -2.83 -56.75 -16.52
N MET A 10 -3.80 -56.30 -15.70
CA MET A 10 -4.16 -54.90 -15.59
C MET A 10 -3.00 -54.06 -15.03
N LEU A 11 -2.28 -54.56 -14.01
CA LEU A 11 -1.06 -53.91 -13.53
C LEU A 11 0.00 -53.79 -14.62
N ARG A 12 0.11 -54.79 -15.51
CA ARG A 12 1.08 -54.77 -16.62
C ARG A 12 0.70 -53.78 -17.71
N ASP A 13 -0.59 -53.57 -17.98
CA ASP A 13 -1.06 -52.55 -18.94
C ASP A 13 -0.93 -51.12 -18.39
N VAL A 14 -1.20 -50.94 -17.10
CA VAL A 14 -0.90 -49.71 -16.35
C VAL A 14 0.61 -49.41 -16.42
N LEU A 15 1.47 -50.41 -16.21
CA LEU A 15 2.92 -50.27 -16.32
C LEU A 15 3.43 -50.13 -17.77
N LYS A 16 2.69 -50.59 -18.78
CA LYS A 16 3.08 -50.43 -20.20
C LYS A 16 2.96 -48.97 -20.65
N HIS A 17 1.98 -48.25 -20.10
CA HIS A 17 1.78 -46.83 -20.36
C HIS A 17 2.49 -45.95 -19.34
N LYS A 18 3.79 -46.23 -19.11
CA LYS A 18 4.66 -45.45 -18.21
C LYS A 18 4.52 -43.95 -18.43
N VAL A 19 4.49 -43.53 -19.70
CA VAL A 19 4.38 -42.12 -20.11
C VAL A 19 3.10 -41.45 -19.57
N ARG A 20 1.97 -42.15 -19.59
CA ARG A 20 0.69 -41.59 -19.10
C ARG A 20 0.73 -41.36 -17.59
N TRP A 21 1.28 -42.33 -16.85
CA TRP A 21 1.43 -42.22 -15.40
C TRP A 21 2.46 -41.18 -14.98
N THR A 22 3.59 -41.10 -15.69
CA THR A 22 4.59 -40.06 -15.42
C THR A 22 4.04 -38.67 -15.68
N LEU A 23 3.24 -38.49 -16.73
CA LEU A 23 2.61 -37.19 -17.02
C LEU A 23 1.59 -36.82 -15.94
N ALA A 24 0.76 -37.78 -15.51
CA ALA A 24 -0.22 -37.56 -14.44
C ALA A 24 0.45 -37.16 -13.12
N ILE A 25 1.53 -37.85 -12.76
CA ILE A 25 2.33 -37.53 -11.57
C ILE A 25 2.99 -36.15 -11.71
N ALA A 26 3.56 -35.84 -12.88
CA ALA A 26 4.17 -34.53 -13.14
C ALA A 26 3.16 -33.38 -13.02
N VAL A 27 1.93 -33.56 -13.53
CA VAL A 27 0.84 -32.59 -13.40
C VAL A 27 0.43 -32.41 -11.94
N MET A 28 0.34 -33.49 -11.15
CA MET A 28 0.09 -33.36 -9.71
C MET A 28 1.17 -32.53 -9.03
N PHE A 29 2.45 -32.83 -9.25
CA PHE A 29 3.55 -32.06 -8.67
C PHE A 29 3.51 -30.59 -9.10
N SER A 30 3.19 -30.31 -10.36
CA SER A 30 3.01 -28.95 -10.87
C SER A 30 1.87 -28.23 -10.14
N ALA A 31 0.72 -28.89 -9.92
CA ALA A 31 -0.39 -28.31 -9.18
C ALA A 31 -0.02 -27.96 -7.74
N PHE A 32 0.68 -28.85 -7.02
CA PHE A 32 1.19 -28.56 -5.69
C PHE A 32 2.18 -27.39 -5.69
N GLY A 33 3.08 -27.33 -6.67
CA GLY A 33 4.02 -26.22 -6.83
C GLY A 33 3.32 -24.88 -7.05
N VAL A 34 2.27 -24.84 -7.87
CA VAL A 34 1.46 -23.62 -8.09
C VAL A 34 0.75 -23.19 -6.81
N VAL A 35 0.18 -24.13 -6.05
CA VAL A 35 -0.49 -23.82 -4.77
C VAL A 35 0.50 -23.28 -3.75
N GLN A 36 1.68 -23.90 -3.63
CA GLN A 36 2.74 -23.43 -2.74
C GLN A 36 3.21 -22.04 -3.14
N LEU A 37 3.47 -21.83 -4.44
CA LEU A 37 3.87 -20.53 -4.95
C LEU A 37 2.80 -19.48 -4.69
N ALA A 38 1.51 -19.80 -4.84
CA ALA A 38 0.41 -18.88 -4.52
C ALA A 38 0.30 -18.58 -3.01
N TYR A 39 0.59 -19.56 -2.15
CA TYR A 39 0.67 -19.35 -0.71
C TYR A 39 1.81 -18.40 -0.34
N ASP A 40 3.01 -18.65 -0.87
CA ASP A 40 4.17 -17.79 -0.67
C ASP A 40 3.95 -16.40 -1.29
N ASN A 41 3.26 -16.33 -2.44
CA ASN A 41 2.91 -15.06 -3.09
C ASN A 41 1.99 -14.21 -2.21
N ARG A 42 1.01 -14.82 -1.53
CA ARG A 42 0.16 -14.09 -0.58
C ARG A 42 0.98 -13.50 0.57
N GLN A 43 1.99 -14.22 1.05
CA GLN A 43 2.82 -13.76 2.15
C GLN A 43 3.79 -12.64 1.71
N LEU A 44 4.45 -12.80 0.56
CA LEU A 44 5.33 -11.78 -0.04
C LEU A 44 4.56 -10.53 -0.47
N THR A 45 3.32 -10.68 -0.94
CA THR A 45 2.46 -9.54 -1.30
C THR A 45 2.04 -8.77 -0.05
N ALA A 46 1.77 -9.45 1.07
CA ALA A 46 1.46 -8.78 2.34
C ALA A 46 2.62 -7.91 2.83
N ASP A 47 3.86 -8.40 2.73
CA ASP A 47 5.04 -7.60 3.12
C ASP A 47 5.27 -6.41 2.18
N ALA A 48 5.08 -6.61 0.88
CA ALA A 48 5.16 -5.53 -0.10
C ALA A 48 4.07 -4.47 0.11
N ASP A 49 2.87 -4.89 0.49
CA ASP A 49 1.75 -3.99 0.75
C ASP A 49 1.92 -3.23 2.09
N ALA A 50 2.48 -3.87 3.12
CA ALA A 50 2.80 -3.19 4.38
C ALA A 50 3.82 -2.07 4.19
N LEU A 51 4.86 -2.30 3.37
CA LEU A 51 5.88 -1.28 3.10
C LEU A 51 5.32 -0.11 2.25
N ARG A 52 4.38 -0.40 1.34
CA ARG A 52 3.64 0.62 0.59
C ARG A 52 2.74 1.44 1.51
N GLU A 53 2.03 0.80 2.44
CA GLU A 53 1.17 1.50 3.39
C GLU A 53 1.94 2.48 4.27
N GLN A 54 3.13 2.10 4.75
CA GLN A 54 4.01 2.98 5.52
C GLN A 54 4.43 4.22 4.72
N ARG A 55 4.80 4.04 3.45
CA ARG A 55 5.16 5.14 2.56
C ARG A 55 3.98 6.09 2.35
N ASP A 56 2.79 5.54 2.12
CA ASP A 56 1.60 6.33 1.87
C ASP A 56 1.19 7.14 3.11
N ARG A 57 1.35 6.57 4.33
CA ARG A 57 1.15 7.32 5.59
C ARG A 57 2.12 8.50 5.71
N LEU A 58 3.40 8.28 5.44
CA LEU A 58 4.41 9.33 5.52
C LEU A 58 4.18 10.44 4.48
N GLU A 59 3.67 10.08 3.30
CA GLU A 59 3.30 11.06 2.27
C GLU A 59 2.12 11.94 2.71
N ILE A 60 1.13 11.36 3.39
CA ILE A 60 0.00 12.11 3.95
C ILE A 60 0.49 13.08 5.03
N GLU A 61 1.33 12.62 5.95
CA GLU A 61 1.91 13.47 7.00
C GLU A 61 2.73 14.61 6.40
N TRP A 62 3.57 14.31 5.40
CA TRP A 62 4.34 15.32 4.68
C TRP A 62 3.45 16.37 4.00
N ARG A 63 2.39 15.93 3.33
CA ARG A 63 1.41 16.85 2.71
C ARG A 63 0.73 17.72 3.77
N HIS A 64 0.39 17.17 4.93
CA HIS A 64 -0.21 17.92 6.02
C HIS A 64 0.74 19.00 6.57
N LEU A 65 2.00 18.63 6.82
CA LEU A 65 3.05 19.56 7.27
C LEU A 65 3.26 20.70 6.26
N MET A 66 3.28 20.40 4.96
CA MET A 66 3.45 21.41 3.93
C MET A 66 2.24 22.37 3.86
N LEU A 67 1.03 21.87 4.14
CA LEU A 67 -0.16 22.71 4.27
C LEU A 67 -0.09 23.62 5.51
N GLU A 68 0.40 23.12 6.63
CA GLU A 68 0.64 23.93 7.83
C GLU A 68 1.69 25.01 7.57
N GLU A 69 2.82 24.67 6.93
CA GLU A 69 3.87 25.63 6.60
C GLU A 69 3.39 26.66 5.58
N SER A 70 2.67 26.26 4.54
CA SER A 70 2.10 27.21 3.57
C SER A 70 1.05 28.12 4.21
N ALA A 71 0.22 27.62 5.12
CA ALA A 71 -0.72 28.45 5.89
C ALA A 71 0.01 29.44 6.82
N LEU A 72 1.07 29.00 7.51
CA LEU A 72 1.94 29.86 8.32
C LEU A 72 2.68 30.88 7.46
N ALA A 73 3.13 30.50 6.26
CA ALA A 73 3.78 31.37 5.32
C ALA A 73 2.79 32.39 4.76
N GLU A 74 1.55 32.02 4.41
CA GLU A 74 0.49 32.94 3.99
C GLU A 74 0.19 33.96 5.11
N HIS A 75 0.02 33.51 6.35
CA HIS A 75 -0.19 34.39 7.52
C HIS A 75 1.02 35.29 7.82
N SER A 76 2.24 34.77 7.71
CA SER A 76 3.50 35.51 7.90
C SER A 76 3.76 36.51 6.77
N ARG A 77 3.39 36.16 5.53
CA ARG A 77 3.49 37.05 4.36
C ARG A 77 2.45 38.16 4.46
N VAL A 78 1.21 37.87 4.85
CA VAL A 78 0.15 38.89 5.01
C VAL A 78 0.47 39.86 6.17
N SER A 79 0.92 39.36 7.32
CA SER A 79 1.33 40.24 8.44
C SER A 79 2.55 41.09 8.10
N ARG A 80 3.55 40.52 7.42
CA ARG A 80 4.73 41.27 6.96
C ARG A 80 4.39 42.26 5.86
N ILE A 81 3.55 41.92 4.88
CA ILE A 81 3.13 42.83 3.81
C ILE A 81 2.25 43.95 4.37
N ALA A 82 1.34 43.66 5.32
CA ALA A 82 0.58 44.69 6.02
C ALA A 82 1.49 45.65 6.81
N THR A 83 2.55 45.14 7.44
CA THR A 83 3.52 45.98 8.19
C THR A 83 4.49 46.75 7.28
N LYS A 84 4.81 46.21 6.08
CA LYS A 84 5.77 46.83 5.15
C LYS A 84 5.14 47.79 4.15
N GLN A 85 3.91 47.53 3.67
CA GLN A 85 3.21 48.40 2.72
C GLN A 85 2.37 49.47 3.41
N TYR A 86 1.82 49.19 4.60
CA TYR A 86 1.24 50.21 5.45
C TYR A 86 2.21 50.43 6.60
N SER A 87 2.75 51.65 6.73
CA SER A 87 3.51 52.09 7.90
C SER A 87 2.63 52.13 9.16
N MET A 88 2.06 51.00 9.56
CA MET A 88 1.31 50.83 10.78
C MET A 88 2.29 50.78 11.96
N VAL A 89 2.65 51.97 12.43
CA VAL A 89 3.09 52.18 13.80
C VAL A 89 1.96 51.70 14.69
N ARG A 90 2.22 50.73 15.56
CA ARG A 90 1.28 50.32 16.62
C ARG A 90 1.00 51.55 17.49
N PRO A 91 -0.20 52.16 17.47
CA PRO A 91 -0.45 53.29 18.34
C PRO A 91 -0.43 52.78 19.78
N SER A 92 0.49 53.37 20.56
CA SER A 92 0.54 53.29 22.00
C SER A 92 -0.85 53.59 22.58
N ARG A 93 -1.21 52.90 23.67
CA ARG A 93 -2.46 53.05 24.42
C ARG A 93 -2.65 54.49 24.91
N LYS A 94 -3.10 55.44 24.08
CA LYS A 94 -3.56 56.78 24.51
C LYS A 94 -4.18 57.65 23.41
N ALA A 95 -5.03 57.08 22.55
CA ALA A 95 -5.85 57.88 21.65
C ALA A 95 -7.20 57.22 21.43
N ASN A 96 -7.99 57.13 22.51
CA ASN A 96 -9.44 57.12 22.37
C ASN A 96 -9.86 58.57 22.10
N THR A 97 -10.11 58.91 20.84
CA THR A 97 -11.06 59.97 20.55
C THR A 97 -12.10 59.39 19.62
N LEU A 98 -13.28 59.19 20.20
CA LEU A 98 -14.50 58.75 19.56
C LEU A 98 -14.85 59.79 18.48
N VAL A 99 -15.03 59.35 17.23
CA VAL A 99 -15.71 60.17 16.22
C VAL A 99 -17.19 59.93 16.43
N ASP A 100 -17.81 60.93 17.07
CA ASP A 100 -19.25 61.10 17.17
C ASP A 100 -19.81 61.31 15.76
N VAL A 101 -20.69 60.42 15.34
CA VAL A 101 -21.49 60.55 14.12
C VAL A 101 -22.83 61.16 14.54
N GLN A 102 -22.93 62.47 14.34
CA GLN A 102 -24.21 63.19 14.34
C GLN A 102 -24.84 63.15 12.94
#